data_AF-A0A3D2S5U6-F1
#
_entry.id   AF-A0A3D2S5U6-F1
#
_cell.length_a   1.000
_cell.length_b   1.000
_cell.length_c   1.000
_cell.angle_alpha   90.00
_cell.angle_beta   90.00
_cell.angle_gamma   90.00
#
_symmetry.space_group_name_H-M   'P 1'
#
loop_
_entity.id
_entity.type
_entity.pdbx_description
1 polymer ?
#
loop_
_entity_poly.entity_id
_entity_poly.type
_entity_poly.pdbx_seq_one_letter_code
_entity_poly.pdbx_strand_id
1 'polypeptide(L)'
;CTPPHHAVEIADNLSLAMKGNEVSGFALRDPRIVCKKKDSELLDSLAEHAPATDHPQAAFLHKVMTTSFESTRYLQEVLDVKRSPVIYPGGAFGNQLKTVAELIVNGSNTRIYYVSLSGFDTHAGQKGAHNRQLQ
;
A
#
# COMPACT_ATOMS: atom_id res chain seq x y z
N CYS A 1 18.65 -2.72 7.81
CA CYS A 1 18.00 -1.95 6.73
C CYS A 1 16.59 -1.56 7.17
N THR A 2 16.12 -0.37 6.77
CA THR A 2 14.73 0.05 7.01
C THR A 2 13.80 -0.77 6.11
N PRO A 3 12.78 -1.46 6.65
CA PRO A 3 11.86 -2.23 5.82
C PRO A 3 10.96 -1.29 5.01
N PRO A 4 10.48 -1.69 3.82
CA PRO A 4 9.71 -0.78 2.95
C PRO A 4 8.34 -0.41 3.52
N HIS A 5 7.74 -1.23 4.40
CA HIS A 5 6.50 -0.90 5.12
C HIS A 5 6.64 0.25 6.15
N HIS A 6 7.83 0.85 6.26
CA HIS A 6 8.02 2.08 7.03
C HIS A 6 7.30 3.29 6.39
N ALA A 7 7.05 3.22 5.09
CA ALA A 7 6.23 4.16 4.35
C ALA A 7 5.22 3.38 3.50
N VAL A 8 3.93 3.48 3.83
CA VAL A 8 2.87 2.69 3.18
C VAL A 8 1.94 3.59 2.40
N GLU A 9 1.68 3.20 1.16
CA GLU A 9 0.66 3.80 0.31
C GLU A 9 -0.53 2.84 0.16
N ILE A 10 -1.73 3.31 0.45
CA ILE A 10 -2.94 2.48 0.31
C ILE A 10 -3.47 2.58 -1.13
N ALA A 11 -2.78 1.92 -2.06
CA ALA A 11 -3.09 1.90 -3.49
C ALA A 11 -2.58 0.62 -4.18
N ASP A 12 -2.88 0.45 -5.48
CA ASP A 12 -2.38 -0.67 -6.30
C ASP A 12 -0.93 -0.48 -6.76
N ASN A 13 -0.49 0.76 -6.81
CA ASN A 13 0.82 1.13 -7.30
C ASN A 13 1.41 2.24 -6.42
N LEU A 14 2.71 2.45 -6.60
CA LEU A 14 3.44 3.46 -5.87
C LEU A 14 3.40 4.79 -6.63
N SER A 15 2.88 5.82 -5.99
CA SER A 15 2.92 7.20 -6.45
C SER A 15 4.37 7.69 -6.55
N LEU A 16 4.61 8.70 -7.39
CA LEU A 16 5.93 9.33 -7.50
C LEU A 16 6.44 9.85 -6.15
N ALA A 17 5.54 10.38 -5.31
CA ALA A 17 5.87 10.85 -3.96
C ALA A 17 6.43 9.75 -3.04
N MET A 18 6.15 8.49 -3.36
CA MET A 18 6.55 7.33 -2.57
C MET A 18 7.69 6.53 -3.23
N LYS A 19 8.16 6.94 -4.40
CA LYS A 19 9.34 6.40 -5.09
C LYS A 19 10.58 7.20 -4.72
N GLY A 20 11.51 6.58 -4.00
CA GLY A 20 12.80 7.19 -3.67
C GLY A 20 13.95 6.61 -4.48
N ASN A 21 15.05 7.37 -4.55
CA ASN A 21 16.28 6.94 -5.22
C ASN A 21 17.00 5.81 -4.47
N GLU A 22 16.92 5.82 -3.13
CA GLU A 22 17.57 4.81 -2.28
C GLU A 22 16.57 3.80 -1.71
N VAL A 23 15.39 4.29 -1.28
CA VAL A 23 14.34 3.47 -0.68
C VAL A 23 13.00 3.93 -1.23
N SER A 24 12.19 2.99 -1.72
CA SER A 24 10.81 3.22 -2.10
C SER A 24 9.87 2.73 -0.99
N GLY A 25 8.72 3.38 -0.86
CA GLY A 25 7.64 2.92 0.01
C GLY A 25 7.00 1.63 -0.49
N PHE A 26 6.00 1.16 0.26
CA PHE A 26 5.27 -0.05 -0.03
C PHE A 26 3.81 0.26 -0.36
N ALA A 27 3.37 -0.07 -1.58
CA ALA A 27 1.98 0.09 -1.99
C ALA A 27 1.17 -1.17 -1.68
N LEU A 28 0.04 -1.04 -1.01
CA LEU A 28 -0.85 -2.15 -0.67
C LEU A 28 -2.30 -1.69 -0.58
N ARG A 29 -3.15 -2.15 -1.51
CA ARG A 29 -4.59 -1.83 -1.52
C ARG A 29 -5.34 -2.44 -0.34
N ASP A 30 -5.23 -3.76 -0.18
CA ASP A 30 -5.83 -4.46 0.94
C ASP A 30 -4.88 -5.56 1.44
N PRO A 31 -4.23 -5.36 2.60
CA PRO A 31 -3.38 -6.37 3.19
C PRO A 31 -4.10 -7.69 3.37
N ARG A 32 -5.38 -7.71 3.73
CA ARG A 32 -6.11 -8.93 4.11
C ARG A 32 -6.31 -9.93 2.96
N ILE A 33 -6.09 -9.49 1.72
CA ILE A 33 -6.32 -10.31 0.52
C ILE A 33 -5.07 -11.12 0.13
N VAL A 34 -3.88 -10.67 0.52
CA VAL A 34 -2.62 -11.10 -0.12
C VAL A 34 -2.03 -12.39 0.45
N CYS A 35 -2.26 -12.72 1.73
CA CYS A 35 -1.73 -13.97 2.30
C CYS A 35 -2.77 -15.08 2.28
N LYS A 36 -2.91 -15.72 1.12
CA LYS A 36 -3.51 -17.06 1.08
C LYS A 36 -2.45 -18.06 1.54
N LYS A 37 -2.87 -19.03 2.35
CA LYS A 37 -2.01 -20.03 3.01
C LYS A 37 -1.05 -20.79 2.06
N LYS A 38 -1.40 -20.94 0.79
CA LYS A 38 -0.55 -21.58 -0.24
C LYS A 38 0.58 -20.69 -0.73
N ASP A 39 0.35 -19.39 -0.79
CA ASP A 39 1.36 -18.42 -1.23
C ASP A 39 2.42 -18.26 -0.14
N SER A 40 2.04 -18.39 1.15
CA SER A 40 3.00 -18.37 2.25
C SER A 40 3.94 -19.58 2.25
N GLU A 41 3.45 -20.79 2.00
CA GLU A 41 4.32 -22.00 1.97
C GLU A 41 5.37 -21.91 0.85
N LEU A 42 4.96 -21.47 -0.34
CA LEU A 42 5.88 -21.25 -1.45
C LEU A 42 6.90 -20.14 -1.13
N LEU A 43 6.47 -19.04 -0.52
CA LEU A 43 7.36 -17.93 -0.20
C LEU A 43 8.32 -18.25 0.95
N ASP A 44 7.88 -19.03 1.94
CA ASP A 44 8.72 -19.50 3.04
C ASP A 44 9.81 -20.44 2.50
N SER A 45 9.45 -21.39 1.62
CA SER A 45 10.45 -22.23 0.95
C SER A 45 11.41 -21.45 0.05
N LEU A 46 10.94 -20.41 -0.64
CA LEU A 46 11.80 -19.52 -1.42
C LEU A 46 12.75 -18.73 -0.51
N ALA A 47 12.27 -18.21 0.62
CA ALA A 47 13.09 -17.47 1.58
C ALA A 47 14.19 -18.34 2.20
N GLU A 48 13.91 -19.62 2.48
CA GLU A 48 14.89 -20.60 2.94
C GLU A 48 15.95 -20.91 1.87
N HIS A 49 15.58 -20.89 0.59
CA HIS A 49 16.48 -21.15 -0.53
C HIS A 49 16.87 -19.83 -1.21
N ALA A 50 17.63 -18.99 -0.50
CA ALA A 50 18.27 -17.83 -1.11
C ALA A 50 19.14 -18.32 -2.29
N PRO A 51 18.95 -17.76 -3.51
CA PRO A 51 19.64 -18.28 -4.67
C PRO A 51 21.14 -18.05 -4.50
N ALA A 52 21.91 -19.13 -4.33
CA ALA A 52 23.35 -19.16 -4.51
C ALA A 52 23.65 -19.03 -6.02
N THR A 53 23.28 -17.90 -6.60
CA THR A 53 23.40 -17.66 -8.03
C THR A 53 24.33 -16.48 -8.26
N ASP A 54 25.30 -16.64 -9.15
CA ASP A 54 26.09 -15.55 -9.74
C ASP A 54 25.26 -14.57 -10.61
N HIS A 55 23.92 -14.66 -10.55
CA HIS A 55 22.99 -13.89 -11.37
C HIS A 55 22.37 -12.77 -10.54
N PRO A 56 22.84 -11.51 -10.67
CA PRO A 56 22.39 -10.39 -9.83
C PRO A 56 20.90 -10.07 -10.00
N GLN A 57 20.31 -10.36 -11.16
CA GLN A 57 18.89 -10.13 -11.45
C GLN A 57 18.00 -11.11 -10.68
N ALA A 58 18.41 -12.37 -10.58
CA ALA A 58 17.69 -13.39 -9.81
C ALA A 58 17.75 -13.08 -8.31
N ALA A 59 18.92 -12.67 -7.82
CA ALA A 59 19.09 -12.22 -6.43
C ALA A 59 18.23 -10.97 -6.13
N PHE A 60 18.17 -10.01 -7.07
CA PHE A 60 17.30 -8.85 -6.93
C PHE A 60 15.82 -9.24 -6.87
N LEU A 61 15.37 -10.09 -7.79
CA LEU A 61 13.99 -10.57 -7.83
C LEU A 61 13.61 -11.28 -6.51
N HIS A 62 14.47 -12.19 -6.03
CA HIS A 62 14.29 -12.89 -4.75
C HIS A 62 14.19 -11.92 -3.57
N LYS A 63 15.10 -10.93 -3.51
CA LYS A 63 15.07 -9.88 -2.49
C LYS A 63 13.77 -9.09 -2.51
N VAL A 64 13.32 -8.64 -3.69
CA VAL A 64 12.08 -7.87 -3.84
C VAL A 64 10.86 -8.70 -3.41
N MET A 65 10.80 -9.97 -3.80
CA MET A 65 9.71 -10.89 -3.44
C MET A 65 9.66 -11.12 -1.92
N THR A 66 10.79 -11.49 -1.32
CA THR A 66 10.91 -11.73 0.12
C THR A 66 10.53 -10.47 0.91
N THR A 67 11.10 -9.32 0.56
CA THR A 67 10.83 -8.06 1.28
C THR A 67 9.37 -7.62 1.16
N SER A 68 8.76 -7.81 -0.01
CA SER A 68 7.34 -7.48 -0.24
C SER A 68 6.41 -8.36 0.57
N PHE A 69 6.74 -9.65 0.65
CA PHE A 69 5.97 -10.62 1.40
C PHE A 69 6.07 -10.38 2.91
N GLU A 70 7.27 -10.18 3.46
CA GLU A 70 7.49 -9.82 4.86
C GLU A 70 6.71 -8.56 5.24
N SER A 71 6.74 -7.53 4.38
CA SER A 71 6.03 -6.28 4.61
C SER A 71 4.51 -6.45 4.59
N THR A 72 4.00 -7.29 3.69
CA THR A 72 2.57 -7.61 3.62
C THR A 72 2.12 -8.37 4.86
N ARG A 73 2.86 -9.43 5.24
CA ARG A 73 2.58 -10.26 6.42
C ARG A 73 2.54 -9.40 7.68
N TYR A 74 3.55 -8.56 7.87
CA TYR A 74 3.60 -7.62 8.98
C TYR A 74 2.37 -6.70 9.04
N LEU A 75 1.98 -6.08 7.90
CA LEU A 75 0.82 -5.19 7.87
C LEU A 75 -0.50 -5.91 8.15
N GLN A 76 -0.64 -7.17 7.71
CA GLN A 76 -1.80 -8.00 8.03
C GLN A 76 -1.87 -8.32 9.53
N GLU A 77 -0.77 -8.79 10.11
CA GLU A 77 -0.68 -9.13 11.53
C GLU A 77 -1.09 -7.94 12.39
N VAL A 78 -0.60 -6.74 12.05
CA VAL A 78 -1.00 -5.51 12.74
C VAL A 78 -2.49 -5.22 12.55
N LEU A 79 -3.07 -5.42 11.36
CA LEU A 79 -4.47 -5.10 11.08
C LEU A 79 -5.49 -6.10 11.64
N ASP A 80 -5.05 -7.29 12.05
CA ASP A 80 -5.93 -8.30 12.62
C ASP A 80 -6.13 -8.14 14.14
N VAL A 81 -5.36 -7.28 14.80
CA VAL A 81 -5.43 -7.07 16.26
C VAL A 81 -6.71 -6.34 16.70
N LYS A 82 -6.99 -5.16 16.16
CA LYS A 82 -8.24 -4.42 16.41
C LYS A 82 -8.77 -3.77 15.13
N ARG A 83 -10.10 -3.74 15.03
CA ARG A 83 -10.82 -2.97 14.00
C ARG A 83 -11.16 -1.57 14.51
N SER A 84 -11.28 -0.62 13.60
CA SER A 84 -11.71 0.73 13.95
C SER A 84 -13.17 0.71 14.45
N PRO A 85 -13.47 1.30 15.61
CA PRO A 85 -14.84 1.45 16.10
C PRO A 85 -15.63 2.56 15.37
N VAL A 86 -14.93 3.43 14.62
CA VAL A 86 -15.52 4.55 13.88
C VAL A 86 -16.03 4.09 12.51
N ILE A 87 -17.20 4.60 12.13
CA ILE A 87 -17.78 4.41 10.79
C ILE A 87 -17.17 5.43 9.84
N TYR A 88 -16.55 4.95 8.77
CA TYR A 88 -16.01 5.78 7.69
C TYR A 88 -17.02 5.87 6.54
N PRO A 89 -17.09 7.00 5.81
CA PRO A 89 -17.90 7.11 4.61
C PRO A 89 -17.56 5.99 3.61
N GLY A 90 -18.57 5.47 2.94
CA GLY A 90 -18.36 4.50 1.86
C GLY A 90 -17.53 5.10 0.72
N GLY A 91 -16.64 4.30 0.14
CA GLY A 91 -15.81 4.69 -1.00
C GLY A 91 -14.32 4.42 -0.78
N ALA A 92 -13.53 4.59 -1.84
CA ALA A 92 -12.09 4.27 -1.81
C ALA A 92 -11.34 5.07 -0.74
N PHE A 93 -11.53 6.39 -0.69
CA PHE A 93 -10.84 7.26 0.26
C PHE A 93 -11.20 6.96 1.73
N GLY A 94 -12.49 6.77 2.03
CA GLY A 94 -12.94 6.39 3.37
C GLY A 94 -12.37 5.04 3.83
N ASN A 95 -12.32 4.06 2.93
CA ASN A 95 -11.68 2.77 3.20
C ASN A 95 -10.17 2.89 3.44
N GLN A 96 -9.47 3.72 2.67
CA GLN A 96 -8.03 3.97 2.88
C GLN A 96 -7.77 4.58 4.26
N LEU A 97 -8.56 5.60 4.65
CA LEU A 97 -8.45 6.23 5.98
C LEU A 97 -8.75 5.25 7.11
N LYS A 98 -9.73 4.36 6.93
CA LYS A 98 -10.02 3.29 7.90
C LYS A 98 -8.81 2.38 8.10
N THR A 99 -8.17 1.93 7.02
CA THR A 99 -6.98 1.07 7.09
C THR A 99 -5.83 1.77 7.82
N VAL A 100 -5.58 3.06 7.51
CA VAL A 100 -4.56 3.86 8.20
C VAL A 100 -4.85 3.97 9.70
N ALA A 101 -6.10 4.24 10.08
CA ALA A 101 -6.49 4.32 11.48
C ALA A 101 -6.30 3.00 12.22
N GLU A 102 -6.65 1.86 11.60
CA GLU A 102 -6.42 0.53 12.17
C GLU A 102 -4.92 0.25 12.36
N LEU A 103 -4.07 0.59 11.38
CA LEU A 103 -2.61 0.46 11.51
C LEU A 103 -2.04 1.30 12.66
N ILE A 104 -2.52 2.53 12.84
CA ILE A 104 -2.06 3.41 13.92
C ILE A 104 -2.51 2.88 15.29
N VAL A 105 -3.78 2.52 15.43
CA VAL A 105 -4.36 2.04 16.71
C VAL A 105 -3.75 0.71 17.15
N ASN A 106 -3.34 -0.13 16.19
CA ASN A 106 -2.66 -1.39 16.47
C ASN A 106 -1.14 -1.25 16.63
N GLY A 107 -0.61 -0.03 16.61
CA GLY A 107 0.79 0.25 16.95
C GLY A 107 1.78 -0.11 15.84
N SER A 108 1.40 0.05 14.57
CA SER A 108 2.35 -0.16 13.48
C SER A 108 3.60 0.73 13.63
N ASN A 109 4.77 0.16 13.32
CA ASN A 109 6.03 0.87 13.11
C ASN A 109 6.08 1.74 11.83
N THR A 110 5.04 1.72 10.99
CA THR A 110 4.92 2.57 9.79
C THR A 110 4.92 4.04 10.19
N ARG A 111 5.81 4.84 9.60
CA ARG A 111 5.94 6.28 9.90
C ARG A 111 5.24 7.18 8.92
N ILE A 112 5.15 6.77 7.65
CA ILE A 112 4.54 7.56 6.59
C ILE A 112 3.36 6.79 6.03
N TYR A 113 2.19 7.42 6.02
CA TYR A 113 0.99 6.90 5.38
C TYR A 113 0.60 7.83 4.24
N TYR A 114 0.46 7.25 3.04
CA TYR A 114 0.04 7.97 1.85
C TYR A 114 -1.31 7.42 1.38
N VAL A 115 -2.27 8.34 1.21
CA VAL A 115 -3.62 8.03 0.75
C VAL A 115 -3.98 8.99 -0.37
N SER A 116 -4.85 8.54 -1.27
CA SER A 116 -5.27 9.31 -2.43
C SER A 116 -6.76 9.62 -2.36
N LEU A 117 -7.08 10.90 -2.38
CA LEU A 117 -8.43 11.38 -2.67
C LEU A 117 -8.54 11.59 -4.17
N SER A 118 -9.57 11.00 -4.79
CA SER A 118 -9.84 11.22 -6.22
C SER A 118 -10.11 12.70 -6.51
N GLY A 119 -9.90 13.10 -7.77
CA GLY A 119 -10.05 14.48 -8.20
C GLY A 119 -11.43 15.07 -7.88
N PHE A 120 -11.43 16.38 -7.64
CA PHE A 120 -12.65 17.16 -7.55
C PHE A 120 -13.12 17.50 -8.96
N ASP A 121 -14.41 17.34 -9.25
CA ASP A 121 -14.96 17.85 -10.51
C ASP A 121 -14.96 19.38 -10.47
N THR A 122 -13.95 19.99 -11.07
CA THR A 122 -13.84 21.44 -11.21
C THR A 122 -14.68 21.98 -12.39
N HIS A 123 -15.37 21.11 -13.14
CA HIS A 123 -16.25 21.50 -14.25
C HIS A 123 -17.70 21.73 -13.81
N ALA A 124 -17.99 21.61 -12.51
CA ALA A 124 -19.28 21.98 -11.94
C ALA A 124 -19.56 23.47 -12.24
N GLY A 125 -20.54 23.74 -13.12
CA GLY A 125 -20.94 25.09 -13.54
C GLY A 125 -20.30 25.62 -14.83
N GLN A 126 -19.36 24.89 -15.45
CA GLN A 126 -18.68 25.36 -16.68
C GLN A 126 -19.65 25.54 -17.86
N LYS A 127 -20.66 24.67 -18.00
CA LYS A 127 -21.71 24.83 -19.02
C LYS A 127 -22.51 26.14 -18.85
N GLY A 128 -22.73 26.57 -17.60
CA GLY A 128 -23.45 27.81 -17.30
C GLY A 128 -22.64 29.07 -17.63
N ALA A 129 -21.33 29.04 -17.41
CA ALA A 129 -20.42 30.11 -17.82
C ALA A 129 -20.26 30.17 -19.35
N HIS A 130 -20.09 29.02 -20.01
CA HIS A 130 -19.95 28.95 -21.46
C HIS A 130 -21.20 29.46 -22.19
N ASN A 131 -22.41 29.06 -21.77
CA ASN A 131 -23.66 29.55 -22.36
C ASN A 131 -23.90 31.06 -22.13
N ARG A 132 -23.26 31.69 -21.15
CA ARG A 132 -23.41 33.12 -20.86
C ARG A 132 -22.46 34.00 -21.69
N GLN A 133 -21.31 33.47 -22.10
CA GLN A 133 -20.31 34.18 -22.91
C GLN A 133 -20.51 34.03 -24.42
N LEU A 134 -21.38 33.12 -24.86
CA LEU A 134 -21.79 32.95 -26.25
C LEU A 134 -23.05 33.77 -26.62
N GLN A 135 -23.44 34.74 -25.78
CA GLN A 135 -24.52 35.70 -26.05
C GLN A 135 -23.94 37.06 -26.43
#